data_AF-A0A9K3Q5J0-F1
#
_entry.id   AF-A0A9K3Q5J0-F1
#
_cell.length_a   1.000
_cell.length_b   1.000
_cell.length_c   1.000
_cell.angle_alpha   90.00
_cell.angle_beta   90.00
_cell.angle_gamma   90.00
#
_symmetry.space_group_name_H-M   'P 1'
#
loop_
_entity.id
_entity.type
_entity.pdbx_description
1 polymer ?
#
loop_
_entity_poly.entity_id
_entity_poly.type
_entity_poly.pdbx_seq_one_letter_code
_entity_poly.pdbx_strand_id
1 'polypeptide(L)'
;MFVLHPDGTTGGAGGGGPGSDSYQKVWFFGKLGLYFGLLHAVSCIEKIMTTLTEEQRERIRINRERALELQLQKKKKREENEMKKTQDSYILDVETLDKKNNEVTTTASPKKKLKMDEEINAVDKDEDSSNIETFEEGASEWVTKKEAMSMYCLPEGTLAVCEYKEQENPHHKSWAPMKLYQRKEIRRLAHARYGGLEGLVKERTARSERRFAKDFGGAKNVFK
;
A
#
# COMPACT_ATOMS: atom_id res chain seq x y z
N MET A 1 -56.00 7.58 18.12
CA MET A 1 -56.64 6.53 17.30
C MET A 1 -56.14 6.70 15.88
N PHE A 2 -54.99 6.09 15.55
CA PHE A 2 -54.49 5.95 14.17
C PHE A 2 -53.54 4.75 14.11
N VAL A 3 -54.10 3.70 13.53
CA VAL A 3 -53.57 2.55 12.76
C VAL A 3 -52.08 2.20 12.86
N LEU A 4 -51.83 1.01 13.42
CA LEU A 4 -50.61 0.21 13.31
C LEU A 4 -50.48 -0.35 11.87
N HIS A 5 -49.30 -0.25 11.26
CA HIS A 5 -48.95 -1.03 10.07
C HIS A 5 -48.12 -2.25 10.47
N PRO A 6 -48.51 -3.48 10.08
CA PRO A 6 -47.77 -4.70 10.36
C PRO A 6 -46.69 -5.01 9.32
N ASP A 7 -45.73 -5.79 9.79
CA ASP A 7 -44.48 -6.24 9.18
C ASP A 7 -44.63 -6.88 7.79
N GLY A 8 -43.87 -6.34 6.82
CA GLY A 8 -43.68 -6.93 5.50
C GLY A 8 -42.55 -7.96 5.49
N THR A 9 -42.85 -9.16 5.97
CA THR A 9 -42.01 -10.35 5.76
C THR A 9 -42.25 -10.87 4.35
N THR A 10 -41.25 -10.80 3.47
CA THR A 10 -41.27 -11.53 2.19
C THR A 10 -40.13 -12.54 2.18
N GLY A 11 -40.50 -13.80 2.44
CA GLY A 11 -39.65 -14.95 2.23
C GLY A 11 -39.49 -15.23 0.74
N GLY A 12 -38.25 -15.37 0.29
CA GLY A 12 -37.90 -15.88 -1.03
C GLY A 12 -37.17 -17.20 -0.90
N ALA A 13 -37.93 -18.29 -0.84
CA ALA A 13 -37.42 -19.66 -1.00
C ALA A 13 -37.68 -20.12 -2.43
N GLY A 14 -36.62 -20.56 -3.12
CA GLY A 14 -36.65 -21.23 -4.41
C GLY A 14 -35.21 -21.29 -4.93
N GLY A 15 -34.54 -22.44 -5.08
CA GLY A 15 -35.02 -23.76 -5.48
C GLY A 15 -34.61 -23.99 -6.93
N GLY A 16 -33.56 -24.78 -7.17
CA GLY A 16 -33.23 -25.29 -8.51
C GLY A 16 -31.75 -25.33 -8.88
N GLY A 17 -31.01 -26.34 -8.41
CA GLY A 17 -30.09 -27.09 -9.30
C GLY A 17 -30.91 -28.19 -10.03
N PRO A 18 -30.38 -28.94 -11.01
CA PRO A 18 -28.99 -29.16 -11.39
C PRO A 18 -28.71 -28.91 -12.89
N GLY A 19 -27.44 -28.88 -13.28
CA GLY A 19 -27.03 -28.74 -14.68
C GLY A 19 -25.61 -29.24 -14.92
N SER A 20 -25.34 -30.49 -14.55
CA SER A 20 -24.17 -31.22 -15.04
C SER A 20 -24.52 -31.78 -16.42
N ASP A 21 -24.09 -31.10 -17.49
CA ASP A 21 -24.11 -31.69 -18.81
C ASP A 21 -22.80 -31.44 -19.56
N SER A 22 -22.12 -32.57 -19.74
CA SER A 22 -21.09 -32.91 -20.70
C SER A 22 -20.94 -32.00 -21.92
N TYR A 23 -19.72 -31.50 -22.12
CA TYR A 23 -19.10 -31.46 -23.44
C TYR A 23 -17.60 -31.76 -23.32
N GLN A 24 -17.26 -33.05 -23.39
CA GLN A 24 -16.03 -33.46 -24.06
C GLN A 24 -16.16 -33.08 -25.52
N LYS A 25 -15.34 -32.14 -26.01
CA LYS A 25 -15.15 -31.92 -27.45
C LYS A 25 -13.77 -31.32 -27.73
N VAL A 26 -12.94 -32.18 -28.31
CA VAL A 26 -11.89 -31.91 -29.33
C VAL A 26 -10.61 -31.19 -28.89
N TRP A 27 -9.66 -31.98 -28.38
CA TRP A 27 -8.22 -31.74 -28.52
C TRP A 27 -7.76 -32.33 -29.85
N PHE A 28 -7.80 -31.61 -30.99
CA PHE A 28 -7.12 -32.07 -32.22
C PHE A 28 -7.08 -31.01 -33.33
N PHE A 29 -6.37 -29.89 -33.16
CA PHE A 29 -5.85 -29.03 -34.22
C PHE A 29 -4.92 -28.01 -33.54
N GLY A 30 -3.68 -27.76 -33.90
CA GLY A 30 -2.83 -28.27 -34.96
C GLY A 30 -1.51 -27.54 -34.74
N LYS A 31 -0.44 -28.30 -34.49
CA LYS A 31 0.92 -27.85 -34.18
C LYS A 31 1.61 -27.07 -35.34
N LEU A 32 0.87 -26.52 -36.29
CA LEU A 32 1.35 -25.74 -37.44
C LEU A 32 1.16 -24.22 -37.29
N GLY A 33 0.50 -23.73 -36.24
CA GLY A 33 0.23 -22.29 -36.04
C GLY A 33 1.39 -21.45 -35.49
N LEU A 34 2.52 -22.06 -35.09
CA LEU A 34 3.62 -21.33 -34.44
C LEU A 34 4.65 -20.72 -35.41
N TYR A 35 4.75 -21.22 -36.65
CA TYR A 35 5.72 -20.69 -37.63
C TYR A 35 5.19 -19.51 -38.45
N PHE A 36 3.87 -19.38 -38.62
CA PHE A 36 3.28 -18.26 -39.39
C PHE A 36 3.19 -16.95 -38.58
N GLY A 37 3.13 -17.04 -37.24
CA GLY A 37 3.05 -15.87 -36.37
C GLY A 37 4.35 -15.06 -36.29
N LEU A 38 5.52 -15.71 -36.38
CA LEU A 38 6.81 -15.01 -36.30
C LEU A 38 7.12 -14.19 -37.57
N LEU A 39 6.76 -14.68 -38.76
CA LEU A 39 7.00 -13.94 -40.02
C LEU A 39 6.10 -12.70 -40.17
N HIS A 40 4.87 -12.75 -39.66
CA HIS A 40 3.97 -11.60 -39.70
C HIS A 40 4.36 -10.50 -38.68
N ALA A 41 4.95 -10.89 -37.54
CA ALA A 41 5.46 -9.93 -36.56
C ALA A 41 6.66 -9.13 -37.07
N VAL A 42 7.58 -9.73 -37.83
CA VAL A 42 8.74 -9.03 -38.42
C VAL A 42 8.30 -8.08 -39.55
N SER A 43 7.34 -8.49 -40.39
CA SER A 43 6.81 -7.63 -41.47
C SER A 43 6.02 -6.41 -40.96
N CYS A 44 5.32 -6.52 -39.83
CA CYS A 44 4.65 -5.38 -39.19
C CYS A 44 5.62 -4.39 -38.55
N ILE A 45 6.77 -4.84 -38.03
CA ILE A 45 7.79 -3.95 -37.43
C ILE A 45 8.48 -3.10 -38.52
N GLU A 46 8.77 -3.67 -39.69
CA GLU A 46 9.37 -2.92 -40.81
C GLU A 46 8.43 -1.89 -41.43
N LYS A 47 7.12 -2.16 -41.50
CA LYS A 47 6.12 -1.19 -41.98
C LYS A 47 5.88 -0.02 -41.02
N ILE A 48 6.04 -0.20 -39.71
CA ILE A 48 5.92 0.89 -38.73
C ILE A 48 7.18 1.77 -38.69
N MET A 49 8.36 1.18 -38.91
CA MET A 49 9.62 1.93 -38.93
C MET A 49 9.78 2.85 -40.14
N THR A 50 9.06 2.58 -41.24
CA THR A 50 9.16 3.34 -42.51
C THR A 50 8.14 4.47 -42.64
N THR A 51 7.11 4.54 -41.79
CA THR A 51 6.05 5.58 -41.83
C THR A 51 6.24 6.71 -40.82
N LEU A 52 7.21 6.61 -39.92
CA LEU A 52 7.54 7.69 -38.98
C LEU A 52 8.32 8.78 -39.69
N THR A 53 7.81 10.01 -39.64
CA THR A 53 8.51 11.19 -40.17
C THR A 53 9.83 11.36 -39.44
N GLU A 54 10.81 11.98 -40.11
CA GLU A 54 12.15 12.18 -39.56
C GLU A 54 12.11 12.90 -38.20
N GLU A 55 11.18 13.86 -38.05
CA GLU A 55 10.91 14.58 -36.80
C GLU A 55 10.33 13.70 -35.67
N GLN A 56 9.52 12.68 -35.99
CA GLN A 56 9.01 11.74 -35.00
C GLN A 56 10.10 10.78 -34.52
N ARG A 57 10.98 10.33 -35.42
CA ARG A 57 12.14 9.50 -35.07
C ARG A 57 13.09 10.26 -34.15
N GLU A 58 13.30 11.54 -34.43
CA GLU A 58 14.17 12.40 -33.61
C GLU A 58 13.61 12.60 -32.19
N ARG A 59 12.30 12.83 -32.06
CA ARG A 59 11.64 12.91 -30.73
C ARG A 59 11.75 11.62 -29.94
N ILE A 60 11.60 10.47 -30.60
CA ILE A 60 11.76 9.16 -29.96
C ILE A 60 13.21 8.97 -29.50
N ARG A 61 14.20 9.38 -30.30
CA ARG A 61 15.62 9.32 -29.96
C ARG A 61 15.94 10.18 -28.74
N ILE A 62 15.56 11.46 -28.75
CA ILE A 62 15.80 12.40 -27.64
C ILE A 62 15.13 11.92 -26.35
N ASN A 63 13.88 11.44 -26.43
CA ASN A 63 13.19 10.90 -25.26
C ASN A 63 13.87 9.65 -24.72
N ARG A 64 14.38 8.78 -25.60
CA ARG A 64 15.13 7.59 -25.20
C ARG A 64 16.45 7.94 -24.52
N GLU A 65 17.18 8.91 -25.04
CA GLU A 65 18.44 9.40 -24.45
C GLU A 65 18.20 10.02 -23.07
N ARG A 66 17.20 10.92 -22.94
CA ARG A 66 16.81 11.49 -21.64
C ARG A 66 16.37 10.43 -20.64
N ALA A 67 15.62 9.42 -21.09
CA ALA A 67 15.18 8.34 -20.22
C ALA A 67 16.37 7.51 -19.69
N LEU A 68 17.38 7.24 -20.54
CA LEU A 68 18.60 6.54 -20.13
C LEU A 68 19.44 7.38 -19.17
N GLU A 69 19.58 8.68 -19.43
CA GLU A 69 20.29 9.60 -18.54
C GLU A 69 19.64 9.66 -17.15
N LEU A 70 18.31 9.75 -17.09
CA LEU A 70 17.56 9.72 -15.83
C LEU A 70 17.75 8.40 -15.08
N GLN A 71 17.84 7.26 -15.78
CA GLN A 71 18.11 5.97 -15.14
C GLN A 71 19.52 5.93 -14.55
N LEU A 72 20.53 6.43 -15.29
CA LEU A 72 21.91 6.50 -14.80
C LEU A 72 22.03 7.43 -13.59
N GLN A 73 21.39 8.60 -13.62
CA GLN A 73 21.37 9.52 -12.48
C GLN A 73 20.70 8.90 -11.25
N LYS A 74 19.56 8.22 -11.43
CA LYS A 74 18.88 7.52 -10.31
C LYS A 74 19.72 6.38 -9.75
N LYS A 75 20.42 5.63 -10.61
CA LYS A 75 21.32 4.55 -10.20
C LYS A 75 22.50 5.12 -9.39
N LYS A 76 23.17 6.14 -9.92
CA LYS A 76 24.28 6.82 -9.24
C LYS A 76 23.86 7.41 -7.89
N LYS A 77 22.68 8.05 -7.82
CA LYS A 77 22.15 8.60 -6.56
C LYS A 77 21.84 7.51 -5.53
N ARG A 78 21.38 6.33 -5.96
CA ARG A 78 21.19 5.17 -5.07
C ARG A 78 22.53 4.65 -4.55
N GLU A 79 23.52 4.47 -5.42
CA GLU A 79 24.88 4.05 -5.04
C GLU A 79 25.52 5.06 -4.08
N GLU A 80 25.39 6.36 -4.32
CA GLU A 80 25.87 7.41 -3.42
C GLU A 80 25.18 7.37 -2.05
N ASN A 81 23.87 7.14 -2.01
CA ASN A 81 23.12 7.01 -0.76
C ASN A 81 23.49 5.73 0.00
N GLU A 82 23.74 4.62 -0.70
CA GLU A 82 24.20 3.36 -0.11
C GLU A 82 25.61 3.51 0.46
N MET A 83 26.52 4.20 -0.25
CA MET A 83 27.85 4.51 0.26
C MET A 83 27.80 5.41 1.49
N LYS A 84 26.96 6.46 1.49
CA LYS A 84 26.77 7.33 2.67
C LYS A 84 26.23 6.55 3.87
N LYS A 85 25.21 5.71 3.66
CA LYS A 85 24.65 4.85 4.72
C LYS A 85 25.69 3.88 5.29
N THR A 86 26.53 3.32 4.43
CA THR A 86 27.62 2.41 4.85
C THR A 86 28.69 3.17 5.64
N GLN A 87 29.06 4.37 5.18
CA GLN A 87 30.01 5.25 5.86
C GLN A 87 29.49 5.70 7.24
N ASP A 88 28.21 6.10 7.32
CA ASP A 88 27.57 6.47 8.59
C ASP A 88 27.49 5.27 9.56
N SER A 89 27.23 4.06 9.05
CA SER A 89 27.25 2.84 9.88
C SER A 89 28.65 2.53 10.42
N TYR A 90 29.70 2.71 9.61
CA TYR A 90 31.08 2.48 10.02
C TYR A 90 31.57 3.51 11.06
N ILE A 91 31.13 4.76 10.96
CA ILE A 91 31.43 5.81 11.96
C ILE A 91 30.78 5.47 13.31
N LEU A 92 29.56 4.93 13.32
CA LEU A 92 28.84 4.54 14.53
C LEU A 92 29.52 3.36 15.27
N ASP A 93 30.13 2.43 14.53
CA ASP A 93 30.85 1.28 15.09
C ASP A 93 32.21 1.68 15.71
N VAL A 94 32.84 2.75 15.20
CA VAL A 94 34.09 3.28 15.77
C VAL A 94 33.82 4.05 17.08
N GLU A 95 32.75 4.83 17.16
CA GLU A 95 32.39 5.57 18.40
C GLU A 95 31.93 4.67 19.56
N THR A 96 31.44 3.46 19.27
CA THR A 96 30.98 2.51 20.30
C THR A 96 32.11 1.68 20.91
N LEU A 97 33.31 1.65 20.31
CA LEU A 97 34.47 0.93 20.84
C LEU A 97 35.33 1.75 21.82
N ASP A 98 35.27 3.08 21.79
CA ASP A 98 36.02 3.94 22.72
C ASP A 98 35.38 4.07 24.12
N LYS A 99 34.11 3.67 24.28
CA LYS A 99 33.38 3.77 25.57
C LYS A 99 33.51 2.54 26.48
N LYS A 100 34.22 1.47 26.06
CA LYS A 100 34.27 0.20 26.81
C LYS A 100 35.47 0.01 27.75
N ASN A 101 36.39 0.98 27.85
CA ASN A 101 37.60 0.86 28.67
C ASN A 101 37.51 1.50 30.07
N ASN A 102 36.33 1.93 30.53
CA ASN A 102 36.22 2.61 31.83
C ASN A 102 34.98 2.21 32.62
N GLU A 103 34.83 0.92 32.98
CA GLU A 103 34.10 0.58 34.21
C GLU A 103 34.54 -0.79 34.75
N VAL A 104 35.09 -0.76 35.97
CA VAL A 104 35.57 -1.88 36.78
C VAL A 104 34.71 -1.94 38.05
N THR A 105 34.51 -3.16 38.59
CA THR A 105 33.96 -3.55 39.93
C THR A 105 32.44 -3.40 40.12
N THR A 106 31.65 -4.30 40.74
CA THR A 106 31.89 -5.38 41.73
C THR A 106 30.65 -6.31 41.88
N THR A 107 30.92 -7.62 41.98
CA THR A 107 30.29 -8.71 42.78
C THR A 107 28.83 -8.69 43.32
N ALA A 108 28.20 -9.86 43.12
CA ALA A 108 27.34 -10.64 44.05
C ALA A 108 25.80 -10.51 43.97
N SER A 109 25.18 -11.62 43.52
CA SER A 109 23.81 -12.11 43.82
C SER A 109 23.72 -12.62 45.28
N PRO A 110 22.54 -12.82 45.94
CA PRO A 110 21.34 -13.47 45.35
C PRO A 110 19.92 -13.07 45.85
N LYS A 111 18.94 -13.36 44.97
CA LYS A 111 17.51 -13.75 45.16
C LYS A 111 16.72 -13.22 46.37
N LYS A 112 15.64 -12.46 46.10
CA LYS A 112 14.41 -12.47 46.91
C LYS A 112 13.16 -12.32 46.04
N LYS A 113 12.21 -13.21 46.32
CA LYS A 113 10.92 -13.47 45.68
C LYS A 113 9.89 -12.50 46.25
N LEU A 114 9.29 -11.61 45.46
CA LEU A 114 8.09 -10.85 45.82
C LEU A 114 7.20 -10.63 44.60
N LYS A 115 5.90 -10.65 44.88
CA LYS A 115 4.75 -10.57 43.98
C LYS A 115 4.81 -9.36 43.05
N MET A 116 4.37 -9.53 41.81
CA MET A 116 4.04 -8.42 40.92
C MET A 116 2.53 -8.42 40.73
N ASP A 117 1.91 -7.44 41.37
CA ASP A 117 0.67 -6.85 40.95
C ASP A 117 1.09 -5.91 39.82
N GLU A 118 0.83 -6.28 38.56
CA GLU A 118 1.37 -5.54 37.42
C GLU A 118 0.45 -4.38 37.08
N GLU A 119 0.77 -3.23 37.68
CA GLU A 119 0.54 -1.91 37.10
C GLU A 119 0.89 -1.94 35.61
N ILE A 120 0.00 -1.42 34.77
CA ILE A 120 0.24 -1.21 33.36
C ILE A 120 1.34 -0.15 33.24
N ASN A 121 2.57 -0.63 33.20
CA ASN A 121 3.77 0.17 33.05
C ASN A 121 3.71 0.94 31.73
N ALA A 122 4.09 2.21 31.83
CA ALA A 122 4.35 3.15 30.76
C ALA A 122 5.56 2.71 29.91
N VAL A 123 5.37 1.63 29.16
CA VAL A 123 6.35 1.08 28.22
C VAL A 123 6.08 1.68 26.83
N ASP A 124 7.12 2.34 26.32
CA ASP A 124 7.36 2.72 24.93
C ASP A 124 6.56 3.90 24.37
N LYS A 125 6.91 5.12 24.82
CA LYS A 125 6.52 6.37 24.14
C LYS A 125 7.43 6.76 22.97
N ASP A 126 8.58 6.12 22.78
CA ASP A 126 9.66 6.69 21.95
C ASP A 126 9.94 5.96 20.62
N GLU A 127 9.49 4.71 20.43
CA GLU A 127 9.73 3.99 19.15
C GLU A 127 8.87 4.49 17.98
N ASP A 128 7.70 5.08 18.25
CA ASP A 128 6.75 5.52 17.22
C ASP A 128 7.20 6.76 16.44
N SER A 129 8.25 7.44 16.90
CA SER A 129 8.77 8.67 16.28
C SER A 129 9.50 8.41 14.96
N SER A 130 10.05 7.22 14.79
CA SER A 130 10.92 6.87 13.65
C SER A 130 10.17 6.35 12.43
N ASN A 131 8.87 6.02 12.56
CA ASN A 131 8.10 5.32 11.53
C ASN A 131 6.99 6.19 10.92
N ILE A 132 7.30 7.49 10.73
CA ILE A 132 6.41 8.47 10.13
C ILE A 132 6.57 8.40 8.60
N GLU A 133 5.45 8.24 7.88
CA GLU A 133 5.47 8.28 6.42
C GLU A 133 5.58 9.72 5.91
N THR A 134 6.17 9.92 4.73
CA THR A 134 6.38 11.25 4.13
C THR A 134 5.09 12.06 3.96
N PHE A 135 3.93 11.42 3.79
CA PHE A 135 2.65 12.15 3.70
C PHE A 135 2.12 12.66 5.04
N GLU A 136 2.68 12.18 6.16
CA GLU A 136 2.33 12.62 7.51
C GLU A 136 3.19 13.77 8.02
N GLU A 137 4.31 14.04 7.36
CA GLU A 137 5.19 15.17 7.69
C GLU A 137 4.41 16.49 7.54
N GLY A 138 4.18 17.17 8.67
CA GLY A 138 3.41 18.42 8.71
C GLY A 138 1.89 18.26 8.62
N ALA A 139 1.38 17.02 8.64
CA ALA A 139 -0.06 16.77 8.67
C ALA A 139 -0.66 17.02 10.06
N SER A 140 -1.97 17.24 10.13
CA SER A 140 -2.69 17.40 11.40
C SER A 140 -2.67 16.14 12.25
N GLU A 141 -2.68 16.31 13.57
CA GLU A 141 -2.78 15.20 14.54
C GLU A 141 -4.05 14.36 14.36
N TRP A 142 -5.13 14.98 13.87
CA TRP A 142 -6.42 14.35 13.66
C TRP A 142 -6.61 13.97 12.19
N VAL A 143 -7.16 12.78 11.94
CA VAL A 143 -7.48 12.24 10.61
C VAL A 143 -8.97 12.01 10.44
N THR A 144 -9.48 12.28 9.25
CA THR A 144 -10.89 12.00 8.93
C THR A 144 -11.12 10.50 8.70
N LYS A 145 -12.36 10.03 8.87
CA LYS A 145 -12.75 8.64 8.52
C LYS A 145 -12.28 8.23 7.11
N LYS A 146 -12.49 9.11 6.12
CA LYS A 146 -12.13 8.86 4.72
C LYS A 146 -10.62 8.74 4.53
N GLU A 147 -9.85 9.61 5.18
CA GLU A 147 -8.39 9.56 5.16
C GLU A 147 -7.87 8.28 5.81
N ALA A 148 -8.41 7.88 6.97
CA ALA A 148 -8.05 6.64 7.64
C ALA A 148 -8.28 5.40 6.75
N MET A 149 -9.43 5.33 6.04
CA MET A 149 -9.72 4.22 5.14
C MET A 149 -8.85 4.20 3.88
N SER A 150 -8.57 5.39 3.31
CA SER A 150 -7.85 5.53 2.04
C SER A 150 -6.33 5.41 2.21
N MET A 151 -5.76 6.14 3.17
CA MET A 151 -4.30 6.23 3.37
C MET A 151 -3.77 5.07 4.20
N TYR A 152 -4.45 4.75 5.31
CA TYR A 152 -4.04 3.70 6.26
C TYR A 152 -4.68 2.34 5.97
N CYS A 153 -5.49 2.25 4.92
CA CYS A 153 -6.14 1.03 4.46
C CYS A 153 -7.07 0.34 5.49
N LEU A 154 -7.43 1.02 6.58
CA LEU A 154 -8.25 0.45 7.65
C LEU A 154 -9.71 0.27 7.22
N PRO A 155 -10.37 -0.86 7.54
CA PRO A 155 -11.79 -1.04 7.30
C PRO A 155 -12.63 -0.26 8.32
N GLU A 156 -13.86 0.04 7.94
CA GLU A 156 -14.80 0.79 8.78
C GLU A 156 -15.07 0.11 10.12
N GLY A 157 -15.16 -1.23 10.15
CA GLY A 157 -15.37 -1.98 11.39
C GLY A 157 -14.23 -1.81 12.41
N THR A 158 -12.99 -1.56 11.95
CA THR A 158 -11.88 -1.24 12.85
C THR A 158 -12.00 0.18 13.40
N LEU A 159 -12.42 1.14 12.58
CA LEU A 159 -12.60 2.53 12.99
C LEU A 159 -13.75 2.72 13.98
N ALA A 160 -14.75 1.83 13.96
CA ALA A 160 -15.91 1.91 14.87
C ALA A 160 -15.53 1.75 16.36
N VAL A 161 -14.39 1.13 16.66
CA VAL A 161 -13.90 0.88 18.02
C VAL A 161 -12.85 1.92 18.45
N CYS A 162 -12.34 2.73 17.53
CA CYS A 162 -11.36 3.77 17.82
C CYS A 162 -12.00 4.95 18.56
N GLU A 163 -11.21 5.60 19.41
CA GLU A 163 -11.57 6.90 19.98
C GLU A 163 -11.65 7.96 18.87
N TYR A 164 -12.69 8.79 18.92
CA TYR A 164 -12.90 9.86 17.96
C TYR A 164 -13.46 11.12 18.62
N LYS A 165 -13.15 12.26 18.01
CA LYS A 165 -13.78 13.55 18.26
C LYS A 165 -14.78 13.83 17.16
N GLU A 166 -15.99 14.26 17.52
CA GLU A 166 -16.97 14.75 16.56
C GLU A 166 -16.77 16.25 16.32
N GLN A 167 -16.87 16.65 15.06
CA GLN A 167 -16.83 18.04 14.62
C GLN A 167 -17.97 18.30 13.64
N GLU A 168 -18.47 19.53 13.61
CA GLU A 168 -19.42 19.96 12.59
C GLU A 168 -18.85 19.74 11.19
N ASN A 169 -19.69 19.28 10.26
CA ASN A 169 -19.24 18.97 8.91
C ASN A 169 -18.90 20.28 8.17
N PRO A 170 -17.66 20.46 7.67
CA PRO A 170 -17.21 21.73 7.09
C PRO A 170 -17.94 22.10 5.80
N HIS A 171 -18.58 21.13 5.12
CA HIS A 171 -19.33 21.40 3.91
C HIS A 171 -20.76 21.88 4.19
N HIS A 172 -21.41 21.34 5.22
CA HIS A 172 -22.78 21.72 5.57
C HIS A 172 -23.13 21.31 7.00
N LYS A 173 -23.52 22.29 7.83
CA LYS A 173 -23.82 22.08 9.26
C LYS A 173 -24.89 21.06 9.58
N SER A 174 -25.89 20.91 8.72
CA SER A 174 -27.01 19.99 8.95
C SER A 174 -26.72 18.56 8.50
N TRP A 175 -25.56 18.29 7.90
CA TRP A 175 -25.15 16.92 7.59
C TRP A 175 -24.63 16.23 8.84
N ALA A 176 -24.50 14.90 8.77
CA ALA A 176 -23.93 14.14 9.86
C ALA A 176 -22.56 14.72 10.27
N PRO A 177 -22.28 14.87 11.57
CA PRO A 177 -21.02 15.42 12.04
C PRO A 177 -19.86 14.55 11.57
N MET A 178 -18.75 15.21 11.27
CA MET A 178 -17.53 14.54 10.83
C MET A 178 -16.83 13.92 12.04
N LYS A 179 -16.42 12.66 11.89
CA LYS A 179 -15.59 11.96 12.88
C LYS A 179 -14.12 12.16 12.58
N LEU A 180 -13.37 12.60 13.59
CA LEU A 180 -11.93 12.80 13.57
C LEU A 180 -11.26 11.82 14.54
N TYR A 181 -10.31 11.03 14.05
CA TYR A 181 -9.58 10.03 14.83
C TYR A 181 -8.15 10.50 15.08
N GLN A 182 -7.52 10.05 16.16
CA GLN A 182 -6.11 10.37 16.41
C GLN A 182 -5.21 9.63 15.41
N ARG A 183 -4.35 10.37 14.69
CA ARG A 183 -3.45 9.81 13.67
C ARG A 183 -2.50 8.76 14.26
N LYS A 184 -2.00 8.98 15.48
CA LYS A 184 -1.11 8.05 16.18
C LYS A 184 -1.76 6.66 16.36
N GLU A 185 -3.00 6.63 16.85
CA GLU A 185 -3.72 5.38 17.07
C GLU A 185 -4.04 4.67 15.74
N ILE A 186 -4.46 5.44 14.73
CA ILE A 186 -4.71 4.92 13.39
C ILE A 186 -3.46 4.30 12.76
N ARG A 187 -2.30 4.94 12.91
CA ARG A 187 -1.00 4.42 12.45
C ARG A 187 -0.66 3.11 13.15
N ARG A 188 -0.76 3.07 14.48
CA ARG A 188 -0.51 1.87 15.29
C ARG A 188 -1.37 0.69 14.84
N LEU A 189 -2.68 0.91 14.65
CA LEU A 189 -3.61 -0.13 14.19
C LEU A 189 -3.31 -0.61 12.77
N ALA A 190 -2.92 0.30 11.87
CA ALA A 190 -2.54 -0.06 10.50
C ALA A 190 -1.27 -0.91 10.49
N HIS A 191 -0.24 -0.51 11.23
CA HIS A 191 1.00 -1.28 11.38
C HIS A 191 0.73 -2.65 12.02
N ALA A 192 -0.07 -2.71 13.08
CA ALA A 192 -0.45 -3.98 13.72
C ALA A 192 -1.19 -4.92 12.75
N ARG A 193 -2.06 -4.38 11.89
CA ARG A 193 -2.83 -5.16 10.93
C ARG A 193 -2.00 -5.70 9.77
N TYR A 194 -1.06 -4.91 9.25
CA TYR A 194 -0.33 -5.22 8.02
C TYR A 194 1.11 -5.67 8.24
N GLY A 195 1.56 -5.82 9.49
CA GLY A 195 2.92 -6.26 9.80
C GLY A 195 3.95 -5.15 9.62
N GLY A 196 3.62 -3.93 10.04
CA GLY A 196 4.48 -2.75 9.99
C GLY A 196 4.28 -1.87 8.75
N LEU A 197 5.20 -0.94 8.56
CA LEU A 197 5.14 0.06 7.50
C LEU A 197 5.21 -0.58 6.09
N GLU A 198 6.14 -1.52 5.89
CA GLU A 198 6.33 -2.16 4.57
C GLU A 198 5.07 -2.88 4.08
N GLY A 199 4.40 -3.60 4.99
CA GLY A 199 3.16 -4.30 4.67
C GLY A 199 2.01 -3.35 4.35
N LEU A 200 1.92 -2.21 5.05
CA LEU A 200 0.94 -1.17 4.76
C LEU A 200 1.16 -0.55 3.36
N VAL A 201 2.40 -0.24 3.02
CA VAL A 201 2.76 0.29 1.69
C VAL A 201 2.39 -0.72 0.60
N LYS A 202 2.69 -2.00 0.80
CA LYS A 202 2.34 -3.09 -0.13
C LYS A 202 0.83 -3.23 -0.33
N GLU A 203 0.04 -3.10 0.73
CA GLU A 203 -1.43 -3.12 0.59
C GLU A 203 -1.95 -1.91 -0.18
N ARG A 204 -1.37 -0.72 0.05
CA ARG A 204 -1.74 0.52 -0.66
C ARG A 204 -1.45 0.40 -2.15
N THR A 205 -0.29 -0.12 -2.54
CA THR A 205 0.07 -0.37 -3.95
C THR A 205 -0.86 -1.41 -4.56
N ALA A 206 -1.11 -2.53 -3.89
CA ALA A 206 -2.03 -3.57 -4.37
C ALA A 206 -3.48 -3.06 -4.56
N ARG A 207 -3.97 -2.16 -3.69
CA ARG A 207 -5.27 -1.48 -3.91
C ARG A 207 -5.24 -0.55 -5.12
N SER A 208 -4.14 0.16 -5.32
CA SER A 208 -3.96 1.06 -6.46
C SER A 208 -3.96 0.28 -7.79
N GLU A 209 -3.20 -0.81 -7.85
CA GLU A 209 -3.11 -1.69 -9.03
C GLU A 209 -4.46 -2.33 -9.36
N ARG A 210 -5.22 -2.78 -8.34
CA ARG A 210 -6.59 -3.31 -8.55
C ARG A 210 -7.53 -2.27 -9.15
N ARG A 211 -7.49 -1.02 -8.65
CA ARG A 211 -8.29 0.08 -9.23
C ARG A 211 -7.85 0.36 -10.67
N PHE A 212 -6.54 0.48 -10.89
CA PHE A 212 -5.98 0.72 -12.21
C PHE A 212 -6.37 -0.36 -13.23
N ALA A 213 -6.30 -1.65 -12.85
CA ALA A 213 -6.70 -2.75 -13.72
C ALA A 213 -8.20 -2.71 -14.08
N LYS A 214 -9.06 -2.36 -13.11
CA LYS A 214 -10.50 -2.19 -13.35
C LYS A 214 -10.77 -1.03 -14.31
N ASP A 215 -10.15 0.11 -14.07
CA ASP A 215 -10.33 1.32 -14.89
C ASP A 215 -9.78 1.10 -16.31
N PHE A 216 -8.61 0.44 -16.43
CA PHE A 216 -8.02 0.07 -17.71
C PHE A 216 -8.90 -0.92 -18.49
N GLY A 217 -9.53 -1.88 -17.82
CA GLY A 217 -10.48 -2.81 -18.43
C GLY A 217 -11.70 -2.10 -19.03
N GLY A 218 -12.24 -1.10 -18.35
CA GLY A 218 -13.34 -0.27 -18.85
C GLY A 218 -12.93 0.63 -20.02
N ALA A 219 -11.72 1.19 -19.99
CA ALA A 219 -11.23 2.13 -20.98
C ALA A 219 -10.94 1.51 -22.36
N LYS A 220 -10.68 0.20 -22.45
CA LYS A 220 -10.33 -0.49 -23.71
C LYS A 220 -11.38 -0.35 -24.83
N ASN A 221 -12.64 -0.08 -24.48
CA ASN A 221 -13.74 -0.01 -25.45
C ASN A 221 -14.26 1.42 -25.68
N VAL A 222 -13.59 2.45 -25.15
CA VAL A 222 -14.07 3.85 -25.24
C VAL A 222 -13.89 4.43 -26.66
N PHE A 223 -12.93 3.93 -27.43
CA PHE A 223 -12.61 4.42 -28.78
C PHE A 223 -13.01 3.44 -29.90
N LYS A 224 -14.05 2.63 -29.69
CA LYS A 224 -14.51 1.67 -30.69
C LYS A 224 -15.59 2.26 -31.60
#